data_AF-A0A927VC19-F1
#
_entry.id   AF-A0A927VC19-F1
#
_cell.length_a   1.000
_cell.length_b   1.000
_cell.length_c   1.000
_cell.angle_alpha   90.00
_cell.angle_beta   90.00
_cell.angle_gamma   90.00
#
_symmetry.space_group_name_H-M   'P 1'
#
loop_
_entity.id
_entity.type
_entity.pdbx_description
1 polymer ?
#
loop_
_entity_poly.entity_id
_entity_poly.type
_entity_poly.pdbx_seq_one_letter_code
_entity_poly.pdbx_strand_id
1 'polypeptide(L)'
;MRKTWKITTLVCFIMTLIILGVGVVFLYSDYQLYRFFKSIDKGEWTETKEYYDNLTPSQQQTANAHMEGYAQELCREYANGERTYQEVTASFDAINSLDNTEELYNRRITEINYNELKGAVEALYKANTTFDTDGAVKAKNRIDDVQKRMDTATKEKLLIQMLNDKYQDYLDCKIDRNKIDAFIAVVSNMTYYEAHNYAVVISTNVACVENYRGIYNQYQTMLTEQKFFDILDTYDTVYAGIDPADTVYRGRFQELYQTTFYDGMDYYQTKLDNLIAASDGEAAVALMKEIEARYGTAFDLDAAKNQLAAEWQKTYLQIAMNYEAILQTEFSKTSEGTYIFENEYQRLRPDSMLLYDIDKNGVAELFLFNSKEATEENTECFAFTYADGSYVYLGYVNILSFCTDSNIIALPSEFGRDFAEEHVLLRFTGNSLEQKKYTKKDGETYIVDNAEVTDAEFLTAQTSIVDHANNQRPSIMDYVDISDYESYILAY
;
A
#
# COMPACT_ATOMS: atom_id res chain seq x y z
N MET A 1 3.24 -13.77 -109.42
CA MET A 1 3.27 -14.67 -108.24
C MET A 1 4.67 -14.89 -107.63
N ARG A 2 5.81 -14.79 -108.36
CA ARG A 2 7.16 -15.02 -107.80
C ARG A 2 7.69 -13.95 -106.80
N LYS A 3 7.22 -12.70 -106.86
CA LYS A 3 7.67 -11.61 -105.96
C LYS A 3 7.02 -11.67 -104.57
N THR A 4 5.74 -12.02 -104.50
CA THR A 4 5.01 -12.16 -103.23
C THR A 4 5.52 -13.34 -102.40
N TRP A 5 5.83 -14.47 -103.04
CA TRP A 5 6.35 -15.66 -102.35
C TRP A 5 7.71 -15.41 -101.67
N LYS A 6 8.64 -14.70 -102.32
CA LYS A 6 9.95 -14.35 -101.72
C LYS A 6 9.86 -13.42 -100.52
N ILE A 7 8.90 -12.49 -100.51
CA ILE A 7 8.69 -11.57 -99.39
C ILE A 7 8.04 -12.30 -98.22
N THR A 8 7.06 -13.17 -98.47
CA THR A 8 6.42 -13.96 -97.41
C THR A 8 7.40 -14.93 -96.74
N THR A 9 8.29 -15.60 -97.50
CA THR A 9 9.31 -16.49 -96.92
C THR A 9 10.35 -15.72 -96.09
N LEU A 10 10.77 -14.52 -96.52
CA LEU A 10 11.72 -13.68 -95.78
C LEU A 10 11.12 -13.16 -94.46
N VAL A 11 9.85 -12.73 -94.48
CA VAL A 11 9.13 -12.26 -93.28
C VAL A 11 8.91 -13.39 -92.28
N CYS A 12 8.56 -14.60 -92.74
CA CYS A 12 8.47 -15.77 -91.85
C CYS A 12 9.82 -16.16 -91.25
N PHE A 13 10.93 -16.08 -92.00
CA PHE A 13 12.27 -16.37 -91.48
C PHE A 13 12.72 -15.35 -90.42
N ILE A 14 12.48 -14.06 -90.65
CA ILE A 14 12.78 -12.99 -89.69
C ILE A 14 11.90 -13.10 -88.44
N MET A 15 10.60 -13.39 -88.57
CA MET A 15 9.73 -13.62 -87.40
C MET A 15 10.16 -14.85 -86.59
N THR A 16 10.64 -15.91 -87.24
CA THR A 16 11.14 -17.11 -86.54
C THR A 16 12.45 -16.82 -85.80
N LEU A 17 13.35 -16.01 -86.39
CA LEU A 17 14.58 -15.53 -85.73
C LEU A 17 14.31 -14.56 -84.59
N ILE A 18 13.28 -13.71 -84.70
CA ILE A 18 12.85 -12.82 -83.61
C ILE A 18 12.21 -13.64 -82.48
N ILE A 19 11.37 -14.64 -82.79
CA ILE A 19 10.76 -15.51 -81.77
C ILE A 19 11.82 -16.39 -81.09
N LEU A 20 12.80 -16.91 -81.83
CA LEU A 20 13.96 -17.63 -81.26
C LEU A 20 14.87 -16.70 -80.47
N GLY A 21 15.12 -15.48 -80.96
CA GLY A 21 15.93 -14.47 -80.26
C GLY A 21 15.27 -13.98 -78.97
N VAL A 22 13.95 -13.76 -78.99
CA VAL A 22 13.14 -13.43 -77.82
C VAL A 22 13.07 -14.62 -76.85
N GLY A 23 12.88 -15.84 -77.35
CA GLY A 23 12.91 -17.06 -76.53
C GLY A 23 14.26 -17.31 -75.89
N VAL A 24 15.37 -17.06 -76.59
CA VAL A 24 16.73 -17.10 -76.03
C VAL A 24 16.90 -15.99 -75.01
N VAL A 25 16.44 -14.76 -75.24
CA VAL A 25 16.57 -13.66 -74.26
C VAL A 25 15.76 -13.91 -72.98
N PHE A 26 14.54 -14.45 -73.08
CA PHE A 26 13.73 -14.79 -71.90
C PHE A 26 14.26 -16.02 -71.15
N LEU A 27 14.59 -17.11 -71.85
CA LEU A 27 15.17 -18.30 -71.22
C LEU A 27 16.58 -18.04 -70.67
N TYR A 28 17.37 -17.20 -71.35
CA TYR A 28 18.69 -16.78 -70.87
C TYR A 28 18.57 -15.86 -69.66
N SER A 29 17.56 -14.98 -69.62
CA SER A 29 17.27 -14.12 -68.48
C SER A 29 16.98 -14.95 -67.22
N ASP A 30 16.10 -15.94 -67.31
CA ASP A 30 15.75 -16.82 -66.17
C ASP A 30 16.93 -17.75 -65.81
N TYR A 31 17.71 -18.16 -66.81
CA TYR A 31 18.89 -18.98 -66.63
C TYR A 31 20.04 -18.25 -65.93
N GLN A 32 20.23 -16.95 -66.17
CA GLN A 32 21.24 -16.15 -65.47
C GLN A 32 20.84 -15.93 -64.00
N LEU A 33 19.56 -15.69 -63.72
CA LEU A 33 19.06 -15.61 -62.34
C LEU A 33 19.20 -16.96 -61.62
N TYR A 34 18.93 -18.07 -62.31
CA TYR A 34 19.18 -19.42 -61.79
C TYR A 34 20.66 -19.67 -61.48
N ARG A 35 21.58 -19.30 -62.39
CA ARG A 35 23.03 -19.44 -62.15
C ARG A 35 23.49 -18.62 -60.95
N PHE A 36 22.97 -17.41 -60.80
CA PHE A 36 23.23 -16.55 -59.65
C PHE A 36 22.82 -17.24 -58.34
N PHE A 37 21.55 -17.64 -58.16
CA PHE A 37 21.13 -18.32 -56.92
C PHE A 37 21.82 -19.67 -56.72
N LYS A 38 22.12 -20.41 -57.79
CA LYS A 38 22.90 -21.65 -57.70
C LYS A 38 24.34 -21.43 -57.24
N SER A 39 24.96 -20.32 -57.62
CA SER A 39 26.32 -20.00 -57.14
C SER A 39 26.32 -19.66 -55.65
N ILE A 40 25.26 -19.01 -55.16
CA ILE A 40 25.04 -18.81 -53.72
C ILE A 40 24.84 -20.16 -53.03
N ASP A 41 24.02 -21.03 -53.60
CA ASP A 41 23.74 -22.38 -53.08
C ASP A 41 25.00 -23.21 -52.83
N LYS A 42 26.01 -23.03 -53.69
CA LYS A 42 27.32 -23.69 -53.60
C LYS A 42 28.36 -22.94 -52.76
N GLY A 43 28.09 -21.68 -52.40
CA GLY A 43 29.03 -20.81 -51.69
C GLY A 43 30.20 -20.29 -52.54
N GLU A 44 30.05 -20.23 -53.86
CA GLU A 44 31.09 -19.78 -54.80
C GLU A 44 31.10 -18.24 -54.91
N TRP A 45 31.58 -17.52 -53.88
CA TRP A 45 31.46 -16.04 -53.80
C TRP A 45 31.99 -15.28 -55.02
N THR A 46 33.08 -15.74 -55.65
CA THR A 46 33.62 -15.13 -56.87
C THR A 46 32.67 -15.29 -58.06
N GLU A 47 32.09 -16.48 -58.24
CA GLU A 47 31.10 -16.73 -59.29
C GLU A 47 29.79 -16.00 -59.01
N THR A 48 29.38 -15.89 -57.74
CA THR A 48 28.18 -15.15 -57.34
C THR A 48 28.26 -13.68 -57.71
N LYS A 49 29.40 -13.02 -57.42
CA LYS A 49 29.61 -11.63 -57.81
C LYS A 49 29.62 -11.48 -59.33
N GLU A 50 30.35 -12.36 -60.04
CA GLU A 50 30.41 -12.34 -61.50
C GLU A 50 29.01 -12.53 -62.14
N TYR A 51 28.22 -13.50 -61.67
CA TYR A 51 26.89 -13.72 -62.20
C TYR A 51 25.94 -12.56 -61.88
N TYR A 52 26.05 -11.94 -60.69
CA TYR A 52 25.26 -10.78 -60.31
C TYR A 52 25.59 -9.52 -61.14
N ASP A 53 26.87 -9.25 -61.38
CA ASP A 53 27.33 -8.12 -62.18
C ASP A 53 26.92 -8.24 -63.65
N ASN A 54 26.74 -9.48 -64.13
CA ASN A 54 26.25 -9.79 -65.47
C ASN A 54 24.71 -9.75 -65.61
N LEU A 55 23.97 -9.56 -64.51
CA LEU A 55 22.51 -9.39 -64.55
C LEU A 55 22.14 -7.98 -65.05
N THR A 56 21.01 -7.89 -65.77
CA THR A 56 20.42 -6.58 -66.10
C THR A 56 19.87 -5.90 -64.82
N PRO A 57 19.70 -4.57 -64.79
CA PRO A 57 19.18 -3.87 -63.61
C PRO A 57 17.83 -4.41 -63.09
N SER A 58 16.93 -4.82 -63.99
CA SER A 58 15.64 -5.43 -63.61
C SER A 58 15.81 -6.80 -62.94
N GLN A 59 16.82 -7.57 -63.36
CA GLN A 59 17.13 -8.87 -62.75
C GLN A 59 17.85 -8.70 -61.42
N GLN A 60 18.73 -7.71 -61.27
CA GLN A 60 19.32 -7.36 -59.97
C GLN A 60 18.26 -6.95 -58.95
N GLN A 61 17.27 -6.15 -59.38
CA GLN A 61 16.12 -5.81 -58.53
C GLN A 61 15.34 -7.06 -58.09
N THR A 62 15.12 -8.00 -59.02
CA THR A 62 14.43 -9.27 -58.74
C THR A 62 15.25 -10.14 -57.78
N ALA A 63 16.56 -10.28 -58.01
CA ALA A 63 17.49 -11.00 -57.15
C ALA A 63 17.47 -10.43 -55.71
N ASN A 64 17.56 -9.11 -55.57
CA ASN A 64 17.53 -8.44 -54.27
C ASN A 64 16.18 -8.63 -53.55
N ALA A 65 15.05 -8.61 -54.28
CA ALA A 65 13.73 -8.85 -53.71
C ALA A 65 13.56 -10.29 -53.16
N HIS A 66 14.26 -11.27 -53.76
CA HIS A 66 14.21 -12.67 -53.34
C HIS A 66 15.32 -13.06 -52.34
N MET A 67 16.36 -12.24 -52.20
CA MET A 67 17.54 -12.53 -51.39
C MET A 67 17.20 -12.83 -49.92
N GLU A 68 16.30 -12.04 -49.34
CA GLU A 68 15.85 -12.23 -47.96
C GLU A 68 15.17 -13.59 -47.75
N GLY A 69 14.25 -13.96 -48.65
CA GLY A 69 13.53 -15.23 -48.58
C GLY A 69 14.46 -16.43 -48.83
N TYR A 70 15.43 -16.28 -49.73
CA TYR A 70 16.43 -17.31 -49.98
C TYR A 70 17.38 -17.50 -48.79
N ALA A 71 17.81 -16.40 -48.15
CA ALA A 71 18.57 -16.45 -46.90
C ALA A 71 17.81 -17.14 -45.76
N GLN A 72 16.50 -16.92 -45.65
CA GLN A 72 15.64 -17.63 -44.69
C GLN A 72 15.56 -19.12 -44.97
N GLU A 73 15.46 -19.50 -46.25
CA GLU A 73 15.45 -20.90 -46.66
C GLU A 73 16.75 -21.61 -46.27
N LEU A 74 17.91 -20.99 -46.50
CA LEU A 74 19.21 -21.54 -46.08
C LEU A 74 19.28 -21.77 -44.55
N CYS A 75 18.76 -20.83 -43.75
CA CYS A 75 18.65 -21.02 -42.30
C CYS A 75 17.71 -22.18 -41.93
N ARG A 76 16.62 -22.37 -42.68
CA ARG A 76 15.66 -23.47 -42.46
C ARG A 76 16.27 -24.83 -42.80
N GLU A 77 16.92 -24.94 -43.95
CA GLU A 77 17.65 -26.15 -44.37
C GLU A 77 18.73 -26.51 -43.34
N TYR A 78 19.42 -25.51 -42.80
CA TYR A 78 20.35 -25.71 -41.68
C TYR A 78 19.65 -26.27 -40.43
N ALA A 79 18.55 -25.64 -40.00
CA ALA A 79 17.79 -26.06 -38.82
C ALA A 79 17.23 -27.49 -38.95
N ASN A 80 16.90 -27.93 -40.18
CA ASN A 80 16.44 -29.27 -40.49
C ASN A 80 17.58 -30.31 -40.60
N GLY A 81 18.85 -29.88 -40.57
CA GLY A 81 20.01 -30.75 -40.77
C GLY A 81 20.26 -31.15 -42.22
N GLU A 82 19.63 -30.45 -43.18
CA GLU A 82 19.82 -30.65 -44.63
C GLU A 82 21.13 -30.03 -45.12
N ARG A 83 21.68 -29.06 -44.36
CA ARG A 83 23.01 -28.46 -44.58
C ARG A 83 23.85 -28.43 -43.32
N THR A 84 25.16 -28.45 -43.53
CA THR A 84 26.16 -28.15 -42.50
C THR A 84 26.30 -26.64 -42.28
N TYR A 85 26.84 -26.27 -41.12
CA TYR A 85 27.16 -24.86 -40.83
C TYR A 85 28.10 -24.26 -41.87
N GLN A 86 29.10 -25.04 -42.32
CA GLN A 86 30.08 -24.60 -43.32
C GLN A 86 29.45 -24.28 -44.67
N GLU A 87 28.52 -25.11 -45.14
CA GLU A 87 27.79 -24.88 -46.39
C GLU A 87 26.95 -23.61 -46.31
N VAL A 88 26.24 -23.41 -45.20
CA VAL A 88 25.38 -22.24 -44.99
C VAL A 88 26.21 -20.96 -44.84
N THR A 89 27.33 -21.00 -44.11
CA THR A 89 28.25 -19.85 -44.04
C THR A 89 28.84 -19.52 -45.40
N ALA A 90 29.21 -20.52 -46.21
CA ALA A 90 29.75 -20.28 -47.55
C ALA A 90 28.70 -19.63 -48.46
N SER A 91 27.43 -20.06 -48.38
CA SER A 91 26.32 -19.41 -49.08
C SER A 91 26.11 -17.97 -48.60
N PHE A 92 26.21 -17.71 -47.30
CA PHE A 92 26.11 -16.36 -46.77
C PHE A 92 27.30 -15.49 -47.17
N ASP A 93 28.53 -16.00 -47.17
CA ASP A 93 29.72 -15.29 -47.66
C ASP A 93 29.57 -14.94 -49.14
N ALA A 94 28.97 -15.84 -49.94
CA ALA A 94 28.62 -15.57 -51.33
C ALA A 94 27.59 -14.45 -51.46
N ILE A 95 26.57 -14.38 -50.60
CA ILE A 95 25.64 -13.24 -50.53
C ILE A 95 26.40 -11.96 -50.16
N ASN A 96 27.25 -12.00 -49.14
CA ASN A 96 28.02 -10.86 -48.64
C ASN A 96 29.01 -10.29 -49.66
N SER A 97 29.34 -11.04 -50.72
CA SER A 97 30.16 -10.54 -51.84
C SER A 97 29.48 -9.45 -52.68
N LEU A 98 28.17 -9.27 -52.48
CA LEU A 98 27.32 -8.29 -53.16
C LEU A 98 27.24 -6.98 -52.36
N ASP A 99 27.33 -5.85 -53.05
CA ASP A 99 27.26 -4.53 -52.42
C ASP A 99 25.92 -4.35 -51.65
N ASN A 100 25.98 -3.84 -50.41
CA ASN A 100 24.84 -3.58 -49.50
C ASN A 100 24.13 -4.82 -48.89
N THR A 101 24.80 -5.97 -48.78
CA THR A 101 24.19 -7.19 -48.19
C THR A 101 24.82 -7.66 -46.87
N GLU A 102 25.82 -6.92 -46.36
CA GLU A 102 26.54 -7.22 -45.11
C GLU A 102 25.61 -7.30 -43.88
N GLU A 103 24.59 -6.45 -43.83
CA GLU A 103 23.59 -6.50 -42.75
C GLU A 103 22.77 -7.79 -42.77
N LEU A 104 22.41 -8.30 -43.96
CA LEU A 104 21.67 -9.54 -44.11
C LEU A 104 22.51 -10.74 -43.67
N TYR A 105 23.78 -10.78 -44.09
CA TYR A 105 24.76 -11.78 -43.65
C TYR A 105 24.88 -11.82 -42.13
N ASN A 106 25.24 -10.68 -41.54
CA ASN A 106 25.53 -10.57 -40.11
C ASN A 106 24.29 -10.95 -39.28
N ARG A 107 23.10 -10.53 -39.71
CA ARG A 107 21.84 -10.86 -39.04
C ARG A 107 21.56 -12.37 -39.04
N ARG A 108 21.72 -13.05 -40.19
CA ARG A 108 21.37 -14.48 -40.34
C ARG A 108 22.37 -15.41 -39.66
N ILE A 109 23.66 -15.12 -39.76
CA ILE A 109 24.70 -15.85 -39.02
C ILE A 109 24.51 -15.68 -37.50
N THR A 110 24.17 -14.47 -37.05
CA THR A 110 23.88 -14.21 -35.64
C THR A 110 22.66 -15.00 -35.16
N GLU A 111 21.61 -15.10 -35.96
CA GLU A 111 20.40 -15.87 -35.63
C GLU A 111 20.68 -17.38 -35.54
N ILE A 112 21.43 -17.94 -36.48
CA ILE A 112 21.87 -19.35 -36.43
C ILE A 112 22.67 -19.61 -35.16
N ASN A 113 23.70 -18.78 -34.91
CA ASN A 113 24.55 -18.93 -33.74
C ASN A 113 23.75 -18.77 -32.42
N TYR A 114 22.79 -17.83 -32.37
CA TYR A 114 21.90 -17.65 -31.23
C TYR A 114 21.05 -18.89 -30.96
N ASN A 115 20.38 -19.42 -31.99
CA ASN A 115 19.50 -20.58 -31.83
C ASN A 115 20.28 -21.84 -31.43
N GLU A 116 21.47 -22.07 -32.01
CA GLU A 116 22.35 -23.17 -31.61
C GLU A 116 22.87 -23.00 -30.19
N LEU A 117 23.34 -21.80 -29.83
CA LEU A 117 23.84 -21.51 -28.48
C LEU A 117 22.71 -21.66 -27.45
N LYS A 118 21.53 -21.10 -27.72
CA LYS A 118 20.33 -21.21 -26.88
C LYS A 118 19.96 -22.66 -26.65
N GLY A 119 19.84 -23.46 -27.70
CA GLY A 119 19.54 -24.90 -27.58
C GLY A 119 20.59 -25.66 -26.78
N ALA A 120 21.87 -25.33 -26.94
CA ALA A 120 22.95 -25.98 -26.20
C ALA A 120 22.99 -25.57 -24.72
N VAL A 121 22.78 -24.29 -24.39
CA VAL A 121 22.66 -23.82 -23.00
C VAL A 121 21.43 -24.40 -22.33
N GLU A 122 20.27 -24.45 -23.02
CA GLU A 122 19.06 -25.09 -22.49
C GLU A 122 19.26 -26.60 -22.26
N ALA A 123 19.98 -27.28 -23.14
CA ALA A 123 20.37 -28.67 -22.95
C ALA A 123 21.30 -28.86 -21.75
N LEU A 124 22.28 -27.97 -21.55
CA LEU A 124 23.18 -27.99 -20.39
C LEU A 124 22.41 -27.75 -19.09
N TYR A 125 21.53 -26.76 -19.08
CA TYR A 125 20.62 -26.48 -17.96
C TYR A 125 19.75 -27.71 -17.62
N LYS A 126 19.13 -28.32 -18.63
CA LYS A 126 18.33 -29.54 -18.44
C LYS A 126 19.18 -30.69 -17.91
N ALA A 127 20.35 -30.92 -18.48
CA ALA A 127 21.25 -31.99 -18.06
C ALA A 127 21.72 -31.82 -16.61
N ASN A 128 22.07 -30.59 -16.21
CA ASN A 128 22.46 -30.27 -14.84
C ASN A 128 21.30 -30.48 -13.84
N THR A 129 20.07 -30.13 -14.23
CA THR A 129 18.89 -30.31 -13.37
C THR A 129 18.44 -31.77 -13.26
N THR A 130 18.76 -32.62 -14.24
CA THR A 130 18.46 -34.06 -14.23
C THR A 130 19.66 -34.95 -13.88
N PHE A 131 20.80 -34.38 -13.50
CA PHE A 131 22.06 -35.10 -13.23
C PHE A 131 22.55 -35.97 -14.40
N ASP A 132 22.22 -35.58 -15.64
CA ASP A 132 22.69 -36.25 -16.86
C ASP A 132 24.10 -35.79 -17.22
N THR A 133 25.11 -36.55 -16.78
CA THR A 133 26.52 -36.19 -16.97
C THR A 133 26.93 -36.24 -18.45
N ASP A 134 26.43 -37.22 -19.22
CA ASP A 134 26.76 -37.35 -20.64
C ASP A 134 26.11 -36.24 -21.47
N GLY A 135 24.84 -35.93 -21.18
CA GLY A 135 24.14 -34.79 -21.75
C GLY A 135 24.84 -33.47 -21.48
N ALA A 136 25.32 -33.26 -20.24
CA ALA A 136 26.04 -32.05 -19.86
C ALA A 136 27.36 -31.89 -20.62
N VAL A 137 28.13 -32.97 -20.79
CA VAL A 137 29.38 -32.95 -21.57
C VAL A 137 29.10 -32.64 -23.04
N LYS A 138 28.08 -33.27 -23.63
CA LYS A 138 27.67 -33.01 -25.04
C LYS A 138 27.24 -31.56 -25.23
N ALA A 139 26.42 -31.03 -24.33
CA ALA A 139 25.96 -29.65 -24.37
C ALA A 139 27.12 -28.66 -24.22
N LYS A 140 28.06 -28.91 -23.30
CA LYS A 140 29.26 -28.07 -23.13
C LYS A 140 30.15 -28.07 -24.39
N ASN A 141 30.42 -29.24 -24.96
CA ASN A 141 31.19 -29.33 -26.21
C ASN A 141 30.49 -28.54 -27.35
N ARG A 142 29.16 -28.61 -27.42
CA ARG A 142 28.38 -27.85 -28.40
C ARG A 142 28.47 -26.34 -28.17
N ILE A 143 28.39 -25.88 -26.91
CA ILE A 143 28.58 -24.48 -26.54
C ILE A 143 29.97 -24.00 -27.00
N ASP A 144 31.02 -24.76 -26.67
CA ASP A 144 32.40 -24.41 -27.04
C ASP A 144 32.57 -24.32 -28.56
N ASP A 145 31.97 -25.23 -29.34
CA ASP A 145 32.04 -25.23 -30.80
C ASP A 145 31.28 -24.06 -31.44
N VAL A 146 30.12 -23.68 -30.90
CA VAL A 146 29.36 -22.52 -31.38
C VAL A 146 30.12 -21.23 -31.04
N GLN A 147 30.67 -21.13 -29.83
CA GLN A 147 31.43 -19.96 -29.39
C GLN A 147 32.71 -19.73 -30.22
N LYS A 148 33.39 -20.77 -30.71
CA LYS A 148 34.58 -20.60 -31.59
C LYS A 148 34.27 -19.81 -32.87
N ARG A 149 33.01 -19.74 -33.30
CA ARG A 149 32.57 -19.07 -34.54
C ARG A 149 32.28 -17.58 -34.35
N MET A 150 32.27 -17.08 -33.11
CA MET A 150 31.86 -15.72 -32.77
C MET A 150 33.01 -14.93 -32.16
N ASP A 151 33.00 -13.61 -32.35
CA ASP A 151 33.80 -12.68 -31.55
C ASP A 151 33.25 -12.58 -30.10
N THR A 152 34.01 -11.95 -29.20
CA THR A 152 33.64 -11.83 -27.78
C THR A 152 32.38 -10.98 -27.56
N ALA A 153 32.23 -9.86 -28.28
CA ALA A 153 31.10 -8.96 -28.10
C ALA A 153 29.78 -9.61 -28.53
N THR A 154 29.81 -10.38 -29.63
CA THR A 154 28.66 -11.16 -30.09
C THR A 154 28.26 -12.21 -29.04
N LYS A 155 29.21 -12.93 -28.43
CA LYS A 155 28.92 -13.90 -27.37
C LYS A 155 28.23 -13.26 -26.16
N GLU A 156 28.78 -12.14 -25.68
CA GLU A 156 28.25 -11.42 -24.53
C GLU A 156 26.83 -10.93 -24.78
N LYS A 157 26.59 -10.30 -25.95
CA LYS A 157 25.25 -9.85 -26.35
C LYS A 157 24.23 -10.99 -26.36
N LEU A 158 24.56 -12.14 -26.94
CA LEU A 158 23.63 -13.27 -27.04
C LEU A 158 23.35 -13.90 -25.68
N LEU A 159 24.36 -14.06 -24.81
CA LEU A 159 24.17 -14.56 -23.45
C LEU A 159 23.30 -13.61 -22.59
N ILE A 160 23.50 -12.30 -22.73
CA ILE A 160 22.65 -11.28 -22.06
C ILE A 160 21.21 -11.38 -22.56
N GLN A 161 20.99 -11.53 -23.87
CA GLN A 161 19.65 -11.73 -24.42
C GLN A 161 18.98 -12.99 -23.85
N MET A 162 19.72 -14.09 -23.71
CA MET A 162 19.19 -15.33 -23.13
C MET A 162 18.84 -15.20 -21.64
N LEU A 163 19.66 -14.46 -20.88
CA LEU A 163 19.35 -14.13 -19.48
C LEU A 163 18.05 -13.33 -19.38
N ASN A 164 17.85 -12.35 -20.26
CA ASN A 164 16.62 -11.55 -20.31
C ASN A 164 15.40 -12.38 -20.68
N ASP A 165 15.47 -13.21 -21.73
CA ASP A 165 14.40 -14.12 -22.11
C ASP A 165 13.98 -15.01 -20.93
N LYS A 166 14.95 -15.59 -20.21
CA LYS A 166 14.68 -16.47 -19.06
C LYS A 166 14.21 -15.72 -17.82
N TYR A 167 14.73 -14.52 -17.57
CA TYR A 167 14.24 -13.67 -16.50
C TYR A 167 12.79 -13.26 -16.73
N GLN A 168 12.40 -12.98 -17.98
CA GLN A 168 11.00 -12.72 -18.33
C GLN A 168 10.11 -13.95 -18.07
N ASP A 169 10.56 -15.16 -18.44
CA ASP A 169 9.84 -16.40 -18.11
C ASP A 169 9.61 -16.55 -16.59
N TYR A 170 10.58 -16.10 -15.77
CA TYR A 170 10.47 -16.10 -14.31
C TYR A 170 9.51 -15.03 -13.78
N LEU A 171 9.52 -13.82 -14.34
CA LEU A 171 8.56 -12.76 -14.01
C LEU A 171 7.13 -13.19 -14.35
N ASP A 172 6.95 -13.87 -15.49
CA ASP A 172 5.70 -14.46 -15.96
C ASP A 172 5.26 -15.71 -15.16
N CYS A 173 6.03 -16.11 -14.14
CA CYS A 173 5.79 -17.31 -13.33
C CYS A 173 5.77 -18.63 -14.12
N LYS A 174 6.38 -18.69 -15.31
CA LYS A 174 6.52 -19.94 -16.10
C LYS A 174 7.60 -20.86 -15.52
N ILE A 175 8.58 -20.28 -14.83
CA ILE A 175 9.63 -20.98 -14.10
C ILE A 175 9.72 -20.46 -12.66
N ASP A 176 10.17 -21.33 -11.76
CA ASP A 176 10.39 -21.01 -10.34
C ASP A 176 11.82 -20.47 -10.10
N ARG A 177 12.06 -19.99 -8.87
CA ARG A 177 13.35 -19.45 -8.43
C ARG A 177 14.52 -20.40 -8.67
N ASN A 178 14.37 -21.68 -8.32
CA ASN A 178 15.45 -22.66 -8.46
C ASN A 178 15.87 -22.83 -9.93
N LYS A 179 14.89 -22.78 -10.84
CA LYS A 179 15.13 -22.88 -12.28
C LYS A 179 15.88 -21.67 -12.85
N ILE A 180 15.48 -20.45 -12.47
CA ILE A 180 16.21 -19.25 -12.94
C ILE A 180 17.61 -19.17 -12.32
N ASP A 181 17.77 -19.51 -11.04
CA ASP A 181 19.07 -19.54 -10.36
C ASP A 181 20.03 -20.56 -11.03
N ALA A 182 19.51 -21.74 -11.39
CA ALA A 182 20.29 -22.73 -12.13
C ALA A 182 20.68 -22.24 -13.54
N PHE A 183 19.81 -21.51 -14.24
CA PHE A 183 20.12 -20.92 -15.54
C PHE A 183 21.19 -19.82 -15.44
N ILE A 184 21.06 -18.91 -14.46
CA ILE A 184 22.03 -17.86 -14.13
C ILE A 184 23.40 -18.50 -13.86
N ALA A 185 23.45 -19.59 -13.09
CA ALA A 185 24.69 -20.30 -12.78
C ALA A 185 25.36 -20.90 -14.04
N VAL A 186 24.58 -21.42 -14.99
CA VAL A 186 25.12 -21.91 -16.27
C VAL A 186 25.81 -20.79 -17.04
N VAL A 187 25.16 -19.63 -17.20
CA VAL A 187 25.74 -18.49 -17.94
C VAL A 187 26.94 -17.89 -17.20
N SER A 188 26.84 -17.74 -15.87
CA SER A 188 27.90 -17.16 -15.02
C SER A 188 29.22 -17.95 -15.09
N ASN A 189 29.14 -19.27 -15.32
CA ASN A 189 30.30 -20.16 -15.42
C ASN A 189 30.99 -20.14 -16.80
N MET A 190 30.45 -19.43 -17.79
CA MET A 190 31.04 -19.34 -19.13
C MET A 190 32.18 -18.31 -19.24
N THR A 191 32.48 -17.56 -18.17
CA THR A 191 33.65 -16.65 -18.05
C THR A 191 33.73 -15.49 -19.05
N TYR A 192 32.59 -15.01 -19.56
CA TYR A 192 32.51 -13.75 -20.32
C TYR A 192 32.17 -12.59 -19.40
N TYR A 193 32.99 -11.54 -19.36
CA TYR A 193 32.98 -10.53 -18.30
C TYR A 193 31.65 -9.78 -18.22
N GLU A 194 31.13 -9.28 -19.34
CA GLU A 194 29.87 -8.51 -19.33
C GLU A 194 28.66 -9.40 -19.01
N ALA A 195 28.58 -10.60 -19.62
CA ALA A 195 27.50 -11.54 -19.37
C ALA A 195 27.51 -12.06 -17.92
N HIS A 196 28.69 -12.29 -17.34
CA HIS A 196 28.84 -12.66 -15.94
C HIS A 196 28.33 -11.56 -15.00
N ASN A 197 28.77 -10.31 -15.21
CA ASN A 197 28.30 -9.18 -14.40
C ASN A 197 26.78 -8.98 -14.55
N TYR A 198 26.24 -9.14 -15.76
CA TYR A 198 24.80 -9.05 -15.98
C TYR A 198 24.03 -10.18 -15.30
N ALA A 199 24.56 -11.40 -15.26
CA ALA A 199 23.96 -12.51 -14.53
C ALA A 199 23.86 -12.21 -13.01
N VAL A 200 24.85 -11.50 -12.44
CA VAL A 200 24.80 -11.02 -11.05
C VAL A 200 23.69 -9.98 -10.85
N VAL A 201 23.50 -9.08 -11.81
CA VAL A 201 22.37 -8.11 -11.80
C VAL A 201 21.04 -8.83 -11.81
N ILE A 202 20.85 -9.81 -12.70
CA ILE A 202 19.62 -10.60 -12.76
C ILE A 202 19.40 -11.38 -11.46
N SER A 203 20.43 -11.97 -10.87
CA SER A 203 20.33 -12.66 -9.57
C SER A 203 19.88 -11.72 -8.45
N THR A 204 20.40 -10.49 -8.42
CA THR A 204 19.99 -9.45 -7.47
C THR A 204 18.51 -9.08 -7.68
N ASN A 205 18.09 -8.91 -8.94
CA ASN A 205 16.70 -8.60 -9.27
C ASN A 205 15.74 -9.75 -8.90
N VAL A 206 16.14 -11.01 -9.13
CA VAL A 206 15.38 -12.20 -8.69
C VAL A 206 15.16 -12.16 -7.18
N ALA A 207 16.19 -11.89 -6.39
CA ALA A 207 16.07 -11.79 -4.93
C ALA A 207 15.12 -10.67 -4.50
N CYS A 208 15.17 -9.52 -5.19
CA CYS A 208 14.28 -8.39 -4.96
C CYS A 208 12.80 -8.77 -5.23
N VAL A 209 12.53 -9.39 -6.38
CA VAL A 209 11.19 -9.87 -6.76
C VAL A 209 10.65 -10.90 -5.77
N GLU A 210 11.49 -11.82 -5.28
CA GLU A 210 11.08 -12.80 -4.26
C GLU A 210 10.71 -12.14 -2.94
N ASN A 211 11.44 -11.10 -2.53
CA ASN A 211 11.08 -10.32 -1.34
C ASN A 211 9.69 -9.69 -1.50
N TYR A 212 9.44 -9.05 -2.65
CA TYR A 212 8.13 -8.46 -2.94
C TYR A 212 7.01 -9.50 -2.96
N ARG A 213 7.23 -10.66 -3.61
CA ARG A 213 6.26 -11.77 -3.62
C ARG A 213 5.97 -12.30 -2.22
N GLY A 214 7.01 -12.45 -1.39
CA GLY A 214 6.87 -12.89 0.00
C GLY A 214 5.97 -11.96 0.80
N ILE A 215 6.25 -10.66 0.77
CA ILE A 215 5.45 -9.65 1.48
C ILE A 215 4.03 -9.58 0.92
N TYR A 216 3.86 -9.61 -0.41
CA TYR A 216 2.54 -9.58 -1.04
C TYR A 216 1.68 -10.77 -0.61
N ASN A 217 2.26 -11.98 -0.54
CA ASN A 217 1.57 -13.17 -0.07
C ASN A 217 1.19 -13.10 1.42
N GLN A 218 2.04 -12.47 2.25
CA GLN A 218 1.70 -12.22 3.66
C GLN A 218 0.49 -11.29 3.77
N TYR A 219 0.45 -10.20 2.99
CA TYR A 219 -0.69 -9.28 2.98
C TYR A 219 -1.97 -9.94 2.46
N GLN A 220 -1.88 -10.80 1.42
CA GLN A 220 -3.02 -11.60 0.95
C GLN A 220 -3.55 -12.55 2.04
N THR A 221 -2.65 -13.11 2.86
CA THR A 221 -3.04 -13.95 4.01
C THR A 221 -3.75 -13.11 5.07
N MET A 222 -3.17 -11.95 5.43
CA MET A 222 -3.78 -11.01 6.37
C MET A 222 -5.16 -10.51 5.93
N LEU A 223 -5.35 -10.25 4.64
CA LEU A 223 -6.66 -9.92 4.05
C LEU A 223 -7.68 -11.05 4.26
N THR A 224 -7.28 -12.29 4.00
CA THR A 224 -8.14 -13.47 4.23
C THR A 224 -8.49 -13.64 5.71
N GLU A 225 -7.55 -13.31 6.59
CA GLU A 225 -7.74 -13.31 8.05
C GLU A 225 -8.43 -12.04 8.58
N GLN A 226 -8.84 -11.11 7.71
CA GLN A 226 -9.50 -9.84 8.06
C GLN A 226 -8.67 -8.92 8.99
N LYS A 227 -7.34 -9.00 8.88
CA LYS A 227 -6.37 -8.18 9.62
C LYS A 227 -6.09 -6.86 8.91
N PHE A 228 -7.13 -6.08 8.64
CA PHE A 228 -7.02 -4.85 7.84
C PHE A 228 -6.13 -3.80 8.49
N PHE A 229 -6.29 -3.58 9.81
CA PHE A 229 -5.45 -2.64 10.56
C PHE A 229 -3.95 -2.96 10.47
N ASP A 230 -3.56 -4.22 10.60
CA ASP A 230 -2.15 -4.63 10.49
C ASP A 230 -1.54 -4.28 9.12
N ILE A 231 -2.33 -4.42 8.05
CA ILE A 231 -1.91 -4.06 6.70
C ILE A 231 -1.78 -2.54 6.56
N LEU A 232 -2.79 -1.78 7.02
CA LEU A 232 -2.78 -0.31 6.94
C LEU A 232 -1.58 0.28 7.71
N ASP A 233 -1.27 -0.24 8.89
CA ASP A 233 -0.17 0.24 9.74
C ASP A 233 1.22 -0.01 9.12
N THR A 234 1.34 -1.04 8.28
CA THR A 234 2.63 -1.45 7.71
C THR A 234 2.79 -1.06 6.23
N TYR A 235 1.71 -0.68 5.56
CA TYR A 235 1.67 -0.42 4.12
C TYR A 235 2.69 0.62 3.67
N ASP A 236 2.72 1.81 4.28
CA ASP A 236 3.60 2.91 3.82
C ASP A 236 5.08 2.53 3.91
N THR A 237 5.46 1.80 4.96
CA THR A 237 6.85 1.33 5.13
C THR A 237 7.22 0.31 4.05
N VAL A 238 6.33 -0.65 3.76
CA VAL A 238 6.55 -1.64 2.72
C VAL A 238 6.58 -0.99 1.33
N TYR A 239 5.64 -0.10 1.05
CA TYR A 239 5.50 0.57 -0.24
C TYR A 239 6.69 1.49 -0.54
N ALA A 240 7.26 2.14 0.48
CA ALA A 240 8.50 2.91 0.36
C ALA A 240 9.73 2.02 0.09
N GLY A 241 9.70 0.76 0.52
CA GLY A 241 10.75 -0.23 0.28
C GLY A 241 10.74 -0.84 -1.13
N ILE A 242 9.68 -0.62 -1.92
CA ILE A 242 9.60 -1.08 -3.31
C ILE A 242 10.29 -0.06 -4.21
N ASP A 243 11.22 -0.53 -5.04
CA ASP A 243 11.93 0.26 -6.05
C ASP A 243 10.93 1.14 -6.83
N PRO A 244 11.12 2.49 -6.83
CA PRO A 244 10.27 3.40 -7.58
C PRO A 244 10.16 3.08 -9.09
N ALA A 245 11.17 2.43 -9.67
CA ALA A 245 11.15 2.01 -11.07
C ALA A 245 10.32 0.74 -11.32
N ASP A 246 10.02 -0.06 -10.29
CA ASP A 246 9.19 -1.27 -10.41
C ASP A 246 7.70 -0.92 -10.39
N THR A 247 7.19 -0.46 -11.54
CA THR A 247 5.79 -0.05 -11.69
C THR A 247 4.81 -1.22 -11.52
N VAL A 248 5.24 -2.46 -11.74
CA VAL A 248 4.38 -3.65 -11.67
C VAL A 248 4.05 -3.98 -10.22
N TYR A 249 5.06 -4.13 -9.36
CA TYR A 249 4.81 -4.42 -7.94
C TYR A 249 4.22 -3.21 -7.21
N ARG A 250 4.63 -1.98 -7.55
CA ARG A 250 3.98 -0.78 -7.00
C ARG A 250 2.49 -0.74 -7.31
N GLY A 251 2.09 -1.04 -8.55
CA GLY A 251 0.67 -1.13 -8.93
C GLY A 251 -0.08 -2.20 -8.11
N ARG A 252 0.48 -3.40 -7.98
CA ARG A 252 -0.13 -4.49 -7.20
C ARG A 252 -0.34 -4.13 -5.73
N PHE A 253 0.67 -3.52 -5.09
CA PHE A 253 0.54 -3.10 -3.69
C PHE A 253 -0.47 -1.96 -3.51
N GLN A 254 -0.57 -1.03 -4.47
CA GLN A 254 -1.60 0.01 -4.44
C GLN A 254 -3.02 -0.57 -4.56
N GLU A 255 -3.23 -1.53 -5.48
CA GLU A 255 -4.51 -2.23 -5.60
C GLU A 255 -4.85 -2.96 -4.30
N LEU A 256 -3.89 -3.69 -3.72
CA LEU A 256 -4.06 -4.37 -2.44
C LEU A 256 -4.45 -3.41 -1.32
N TYR A 257 -3.80 -2.23 -1.24
CA TYR A 257 -4.14 -1.20 -0.27
C TYR A 257 -5.57 -0.70 -0.45
N GLN A 258 -5.99 -0.41 -1.69
CA GLN A 258 -7.36 0.03 -1.96
C GLN A 258 -8.37 -1.02 -1.53
N THR A 259 -8.16 -2.29 -1.86
CA THR A 259 -9.00 -3.39 -1.40
C THR A 259 -9.02 -3.47 0.12
N THR A 260 -7.85 -3.44 0.78
CA THR A 260 -7.75 -3.46 2.25
C THR A 260 -8.52 -2.33 2.90
N PHE A 261 -8.40 -1.13 2.33
CA PHE A 261 -9.03 0.06 2.87
C PHE A 261 -10.56 -0.07 2.81
N TYR A 262 -11.13 -0.33 1.62
CA TYR A 262 -12.58 -0.39 1.44
C TYR A 262 -13.22 -1.62 2.09
N ASP A 263 -12.64 -2.82 1.93
CA ASP A 263 -13.17 -4.03 2.56
C ASP A 263 -13.10 -3.92 4.10
N GLY A 264 -12.04 -3.28 4.61
CA GLY A 264 -11.89 -3.01 6.03
C GLY A 264 -12.94 -2.03 6.56
N MET A 265 -13.31 -0.99 5.79
CA MET A 265 -14.39 -0.08 6.18
C MET A 265 -15.71 -0.84 6.37
N ASP A 266 -16.11 -1.67 5.40
CA ASP A 266 -17.35 -2.45 5.48
C ASP A 266 -17.33 -3.45 6.65
N TYR A 267 -16.19 -4.11 6.85
CA TYR A 267 -15.98 -5.04 7.96
C TYR A 267 -16.11 -4.35 9.33
N TYR A 268 -15.41 -3.23 9.52
CA TYR A 268 -15.41 -2.53 10.80
C TYR A 268 -16.73 -1.81 11.07
N GLN A 269 -17.45 -1.35 10.05
CA GLN A 269 -18.83 -0.88 10.20
C GLN A 269 -19.72 -1.98 10.76
N THR A 270 -19.70 -3.16 10.14
CA THR A 270 -20.48 -4.31 10.61
C THR A 270 -20.10 -4.71 12.04
N LYS A 271 -18.80 -4.70 12.35
CA LYS A 271 -18.30 -5.01 13.69
C LYS A 271 -18.78 -3.98 14.73
N LEU A 272 -18.74 -2.68 14.38
CA LEU A 272 -19.21 -1.59 15.24
C LEU A 272 -20.72 -1.69 15.46
N ASP A 273 -21.51 -1.89 14.41
CA ASP A 273 -22.97 -2.05 14.51
C ASP A 273 -23.35 -3.22 15.44
N ASN A 274 -22.60 -4.33 15.40
CA ASN A 274 -22.82 -5.46 16.30
C ASN A 274 -22.52 -5.14 17.76
N LEU A 275 -21.48 -4.34 18.04
CA LEU A 275 -21.16 -3.89 19.40
C LEU A 275 -22.24 -2.94 19.94
N ILE A 276 -22.72 -2.01 19.11
CA ILE A 276 -23.82 -1.11 19.43
C ILE A 276 -25.10 -1.90 19.72
N ALA A 277 -25.44 -2.86 18.87
CA ALA A 277 -26.60 -3.73 19.06
C ALA A 277 -26.50 -4.61 20.31
N ALA A 278 -25.28 -4.94 20.75
CA ALA A 278 -25.02 -5.64 22.00
C ALA A 278 -24.99 -4.73 23.24
N SER A 279 -25.11 -3.41 23.06
CA SER A 279 -24.92 -2.39 24.10
C SER A 279 -23.57 -2.46 24.80
N ASP A 280 -22.52 -2.87 24.07
CA ASP A 280 -21.14 -2.92 24.58
C ASP A 280 -20.41 -1.61 24.24
N GLY A 281 -20.71 -0.57 25.04
CA GLY A 281 -20.21 0.78 24.82
C GLY A 281 -18.69 0.90 24.92
N GLU A 282 -18.07 0.22 25.89
CA GLU A 282 -16.62 0.23 26.08
C GLU A 282 -15.89 -0.34 24.86
N ALA A 283 -16.29 -1.52 24.39
CA ALA A 283 -15.68 -2.12 23.21
C ALA A 283 -15.97 -1.33 21.93
N ALA A 284 -17.15 -0.73 21.80
CA ALA A 284 -17.50 0.11 20.66
C ALA A 284 -16.61 1.37 20.60
N VAL A 285 -16.44 2.07 21.73
CA VAL A 285 -15.57 3.25 21.82
C VAL A 285 -14.11 2.89 21.53
N ALA A 286 -13.61 1.79 22.07
CA ALA A 286 -12.27 1.30 21.76
C ALA A 286 -12.09 1.04 20.26
N LEU A 287 -13.06 0.39 19.60
CA LEU A 287 -13.02 0.15 18.16
C LEU A 287 -13.11 1.46 17.35
N MET A 288 -13.96 2.40 17.74
CA MET A 288 -14.06 3.72 17.07
C MET A 288 -12.72 4.45 17.07
N LYS A 289 -11.98 4.41 18.18
CA LYS A 289 -10.63 5.00 18.26
C LYS A 289 -9.64 4.34 17.31
N GLU A 290 -9.69 3.01 17.17
CA GLU A 290 -8.84 2.29 16.21
C GLU A 290 -9.20 2.60 14.76
N ILE A 291 -10.50 2.77 14.46
CA ILE A 291 -11.02 3.18 13.15
C ILE A 291 -10.54 4.60 12.81
N GLU A 292 -10.75 5.56 13.72
CA GLU A 292 -10.36 6.96 13.52
C GLU A 292 -8.86 7.11 13.26
N ALA A 293 -8.02 6.36 13.98
CA ALA A 293 -6.57 6.40 13.82
C ALA A 293 -6.09 6.00 12.40
N ARG A 294 -6.87 5.18 11.68
CA ARG A 294 -6.43 4.57 10.40
C ARG A 294 -7.25 5.03 9.19
N TYR A 295 -8.53 5.31 9.39
CA TYR A 295 -9.43 5.80 8.35
C TYR A 295 -9.67 7.31 8.43
N GLY A 296 -9.44 7.93 9.60
CA GLY A 296 -9.71 9.34 9.83
C GLY A 296 -11.15 9.69 9.42
N THR A 297 -11.29 10.80 8.70
CA THR A 297 -12.59 11.31 8.23
C THR A 297 -13.19 10.51 7.07
N ALA A 298 -12.49 9.50 6.54
CA ALA A 298 -13.07 8.64 5.50
C ALA A 298 -14.16 7.72 6.08
N PHE A 299 -14.10 7.44 7.38
CA PHE A 299 -15.10 6.66 8.10
C PHE A 299 -15.99 7.60 8.91
N ASP A 300 -17.28 7.64 8.60
CA ASP A 300 -18.25 8.46 9.33
C ASP A 300 -18.67 7.76 10.64
N LEU A 301 -18.15 8.27 11.75
CA LEU A 301 -18.45 7.76 13.09
C LEU A 301 -19.63 8.49 13.75
N ASP A 302 -20.17 9.55 13.17
CA ASP A 302 -21.18 10.39 13.83
C ASP A 302 -22.49 9.61 14.04
N ALA A 303 -22.86 8.77 13.07
CA ALA A 303 -24.04 7.92 13.18
C ALA A 303 -23.90 6.90 14.33
N ALA A 304 -22.73 6.30 14.49
CA ALA A 304 -22.44 5.33 15.55
C ALA A 304 -22.43 6.00 16.93
N LYS A 305 -21.74 7.14 17.06
CA LYS A 305 -21.72 7.95 18.30
C LYS A 305 -23.13 8.33 18.75
N ASN A 306 -23.99 8.76 17.81
CA ASN A 306 -25.37 9.13 18.11
C ASN A 306 -26.26 7.96 18.53
N GLN A 307 -25.98 6.74 18.05
CA GLN A 307 -26.71 5.53 18.44
C GLN A 307 -26.31 5.02 19.82
N LEU A 308 -25.04 5.18 20.20
CA LEU A 308 -24.53 4.85 21.53
C LEU A 308 -25.05 5.80 22.61
N ALA A 309 -25.13 7.09 22.30
CA ALA A 309 -25.44 8.11 23.29
C ALA A 309 -26.89 8.05 23.79
N ALA A 310 -27.07 7.91 25.10
CA ALA A 310 -28.28 8.26 25.81
C ALA A 310 -28.55 9.78 25.74
N GLU A 311 -29.78 10.21 25.99
CA GLU A 311 -30.16 11.62 25.91
C GLU A 311 -29.36 12.53 26.87
N TRP A 312 -29.01 12.01 28.06
CA TRP A 312 -28.17 12.74 29.01
C TRP A 312 -26.72 12.85 28.51
N GLN A 313 -26.17 11.80 27.90
CA GLN A 313 -24.84 11.80 27.29
C GLN A 313 -24.77 12.82 26.14
N LYS A 314 -25.78 12.87 25.26
CA LYS A 314 -25.87 13.89 24.19
C LYS A 314 -25.85 15.31 24.74
N THR A 315 -26.57 15.53 25.85
CA THR A 315 -26.59 16.82 26.52
C THR A 315 -25.21 17.19 27.06
N TYR A 316 -24.51 16.24 27.68
CA TYR A 316 -23.18 16.49 28.25
C TYR A 316 -22.10 16.66 27.19
N LEU A 317 -22.20 15.98 26.04
CA LEU A 317 -21.34 16.24 24.88
C LEU A 317 -21.47 17.70 24.43
N GLN A 318 -22.69 18.25 24.40
CA GLN A 318 -22.91 19.66 24.07
C GLN A 318 -22.33 20.61 25.12
N ILE A 319 -22.42 20.24 26.41
CA ILE A 319 -21.80 21.01 27.50
C ILE A 319 -20.29 21.02 27.34
N ALA A 320 -19.65 19.85 27.25
CA ALA A 320 -18.19 19.75 27.13
C ALA A 320 -17.65 20.50 25.89
N MET A 321 -18.35 20.42 24.75
CA MET A 321 -17.97 21.13 23.53
C MET A 321 -18.10 22.66 23.63
N ASN A 322 -19.04 23.17 24.44
CA ASN A 322 -19.37 24.61 24.50
C ASN A 322 -19.39 25.18 25.93
N TYR A 323 -18.61 24.59 26.85
CA TYR A 323 -18.76 24.87 28.28
C TYR A 323 -18.58 26.35 28.60
N GLU A 324 -17.69 27.06 27.89
CA GLU A 324 -17.45 28.49 28.12
C GLU A 324 -18.70 29.34 27.89
N ALA A 325 -19.38 29.13 26.77
CA ALA A 325 -20.59 29.87 26.41
C ALA A 325 -21.75 29.52 27.36
N ILE A 326 -21.83 28.25 27.77
CA ILE A 326 -22.85 27.77 28.70
C ILE A 326 -22.65 28.39 30.08
N LEU A 327 -21.43 28.34 30.63
CA LEU A 327 -21.11 28.93 31.92
C LEU A 327 -21.37 30.44 31.93
N GLN A 328 -20.93 31.17 30.89
CA GLN A 328 -21.25 32.60 30.76
C GLN A 328 -22.76 32.89 30.75
N THR A 329 -23.54 32.03 30.09
CA THR A 329 -24.99 32.14 30.07
C THR A 329 -25.58 31.91 31.46
N GLU A 330 -25.13 30.87 32.18
CA GLU A 330 -25.61 30.57 33.53
C GLU A 330 -25.25 31.67 34.54
N PHE A 331 -24.04 32.23 34.47
CA PHE A 331 -23.63 33.37 35.31
C PHE A 331 -24.47 34.63 35.08
N SER A 332 -25.10 34.77 33.92
CA SER A 332 -25.97 35.91 33.60
C SER A 332 -27.40 35.80 34.15
N LYS A 333 -27.82 34.59 34.57
CA LYS A 333 -29.19 34.32 35.03
C LYS A 333 -29.42 34.64 36.51
N THR A 334 -28.36 34.76 37.30
CA THR A 334 -28.48 34.98 38.74
C THR A 334 -28.68 36.46 39.06
N SER A 335 -29.91 36.85 39.39
CA SER A 335 -30.23 38.23 39.79
C SER A 335 -29.74 38.60 41.20
N GLU A 336 -29.34 37.64 42.05
CA GLU A 336 -28.78 37.87 43.41
C GLU A 336 -27.74 36.80 43.87
N GLY A 337 -27.12 36.01 42.99
CA GLY A 337 -26.28 34.85 43.43
C GLY A 337 -24.99 34.65 42.65
N THR A 338 -23.86 34.65 43.36
CA THR A 338 -22.53 34.17 42.94
C THR A 338 -21.99 34.82 41.66
N TYR A 339 -21.56 36.07 41.74
CA TYR A 339 -20.78 36.73 40.68
C TYR A 339 -19.35 36.16 40.71
N ILE A 340 -18.97 35.36 39.72
CA ILE A 340 -17.56 34.95 39.53
C ILE A 340 -16.87 36.08 38.79
N PHE A 341 -15.88 36.73 39.42
CA PHE A 341 -15.13 37.76 38.74
C PHE A 341 -14.30 37.16 37.60
N GLU A 342 -14.08 37.91 36.52
CA GLU A 342 -13.33 37.43 35.35
C GLU A 342 -11.96 36.84 35.73
N ASN A 343 -11.24 37.48 36.65
CA ASN A 343 -9.94 36.98 37.15
C ASN A 343 -10.06 35.65 37.91
N GLU A 344 -11.17 35.42 38.61
CA GLU A 344 -11.44 34.16 39.31
C GLU A 344 -11.84 33.07 38.30
N TYR A 345 -12.65 33.40 37.29
CA TYR A 345 -12.99 32.47 36.23
C TYR A 345 -11.75 32.03 35.44
N GLN A 346 -10.81 32.93 35.14
CA GLN A 346 -9.56 32.56 34.48
C GLN A 346 -8.73 31.55 35.28
N ARG A 347 -8.78 31.61 36.62
CA ARG A 347 -8.18 30.60 37.50
C ARG A 347 -8.98 29.30 37.49
N LEU A 348 -10.31 29.37 37.53
CA LEU A 348 -11.22 28.23 37.63
C LEU A 348 -11.56 27.58 36.29
N ARG A 349 -11.05 28.11 35.17
CA ARG A 349 -11.40 27.68 33.81
C ARG A 349 -11.21 26.17 33.67
N PRO A 350 -12.28 25.41 33.33
CA PRO A 350 -12.19 23.97 33.25
C PRO A 350 -11.17 23.47 32.23
N ASP A 351 -10.37 22.49 32.64
CA ASP A 351 -9.52 21.67 31.76
C ASP A 351 -9.80 20.17 31.92
N SER A 352 -10.65 19.80 32.87
CA SER A 352 -10.95 18.42 33.23
C SER A 352 -12.43 18.23 33.52
N MET A 353 -12.88 16.98 33.43
CA MET A 353 -14.24 16.60 33.71
C MET A 353 -14.35 15.27 34.47
N LEU A 354 -15.39 15.17 35.30
CA LEU A 354 -15.75 14.00 36.07
C LEU A 354 -17.25 13.72 35.88
N LEU A 355 -17.60 12.46 35.66
CA LEU A 355 -18.97 11.97 35.72
C LEU A 355 -19.16 11.15 37.01
N TYR A 356 -20.20 11.46 37.77
CA TYR A 356 -20.52 10.70 38.98
C TYR A 356 -22.03 10.63 39.18
N ASP A 357 -22.56 9.42 39.27
CA ASP A 357 -23.98 9.12 39.53
C ASP A 357 -24.25 9.22 41.05
N ILE A 358 -24.66 10.41 41.51
CA ILE A 358 -24.79 10.73 42.93
C ILE A 358 -25.93 9.94 43.59
N ASP A 359 -27.05 9.75 42.88
CA ASP A 359 -28.23 9.07 43.39
C ASP A 359 -28.41 7.62 42.93
N LYS A 360 -27.48 7.12 42.10
CA LYS A 360 -27.43 5.76 41.57
C LYS A 360 -28.63 5.43 40.68
N ASN A 361 -29.12 6.43 39.95
CA ASN A 361 -30.28 6.28 39.08
C ASN A 361 -29.90 5.88 37.63
N GLY A 362 -28.60 5.80 37.31
CA GLY A 362 -28.07 5.50 35.98
C GLY A 362 -27.83 6.72 35.09
N VAL A 363 -28.02 7.93 35.61
CA VAL A 363 -27.69 9.21 34.98
C VAL A 363 -26.64 9.87 35.86
N ALA A 364 -25.42 9.98 35.35
CA ALA A 364 -24.37 10.70 36.06
C ALA A 364 -24.65 12.20 36.11
N GLU A 365 -24.14 12.86 37.14
CA GLU A 365 -23.90 14.30 37.15
C GLU A 365 -22.53 14.62 36.55
N LEU A 366 -22.46 15.77 35.87
CA LEU A 366 -21.25 16.29 35.25
C LEU A 366 -20.60 17.37 36.11
N PHE A 367 -19.31 17.19 36.39
CA PHE A 367 -18.47 18.14 37.11
C PHE A 367 -17.35 18.61 36.21
N LEU A 368 -17.30 19.91 35.93
CA LEU A 368 -16.22 20.55 35.17
C LEU A 368 -15.31 21.32 36.13
N PHE A 369 -14.00 21.11 36.05
CA PHE A 369 -13.05 21.73 36.98
C PHE A 369 -11.68 21.97 36.35
N ASN A 370 -10.87 22.81 37.00
CA ASN A 370 -9.47 23.00 36.66
C ASN A 370 -8.61 22.05 37.51
N SER A 371 -8.00 21.06 36.88
CA SER A 371 -7.14 20.08 37.54
C SER A 371 -5.93 20.67 38.26
N LYS A 372 -5.48 21.87 37.87
CA LYS A 372 -4.36 22.56 38.52
C LYS A 372 -4.75 23.23 39.84
N GLU A 373 -6.03 23.49 40.03
CA GLU A 373 -6.58 24.06 41.26
C GLU A 373 -7.16 22.98 42.18
N ALA A 374 -7.33 21.76 41.67
CA ALA A 374 -7.73 20.61 42.49
C ALA A 374 -6.60 20.24 43.47
N THR A 375 -6.96 19.99 44.73
CA THR A 375 -6.04 19.59 45.79
C THR A 375 -6.40 18.21 46.31
N GLU A 376 -5.54 17.61 47.14
CA GLU A 376 -5.89 16.38 47.86
C GLU A 376 -7.08 16.57 48.81
N GLU A 377 -7.39 17.81 49.18
CA GLU A 377 -8.40 18.16 50.16
C GLU A 377 -9.73 18.54 49.51
N ASN A 378 -9.71 19.21 48.34
CA ASN A 378 -10.91 19.74 47.70
C ASN A 378 -10.80 19.91 46.17
N THR A 379 -11.94 20.09 45.51
CA THR A 379 -12.04 20.35 44.07
C THR A 379 -13.13 21.37 43.78
N GLU A 380 -12.72 22.53 43.27
CA GLU A 380 -13.61 23.59 42.82
C GLU A 380 -14.19 23.25 41.43
N CYS A 381 -15.50 23.08 41.34
CA CYS A 381 -16.16 22.59 40.12
C CYS A 381 -17.48 23.30 39.80
N PHE A 382 -17.82 23.28 38.51
CA PHE A 382 -19.12 23.63 37.98
C PHE A 382 -19.94 22.35 37.80
N ALA A 383 -21.03 22.23 38.54
CA ALA A 383 -21.84 21.03 38.60
C ALA A 383 -23.10 21.15 37.71
N PHE A 384 -23.38 20.09 36.96
CA PHE A 384 -24.55 19.97 36.09
C PHE A 384 -25.23 18.62 36.33
N THR A 385 -26.55 18.59 36.19
CA THR A 385 -27.32 17.35 36.09
C THR A 385 -28.18 17.37 34.83
N TYR A 386 -28.73 16.21 34.46
CA TYR A 386 -29.72 16.10 33.38
C TYR A 386 -31.10 15.87 33.96
N ALA A 387 -32.02 16.79 33.69
CA ALA A 387 -33.41 16.69 34.13
C ALA A 387 -34.34 17.28 33.07
N ASP A 388 -35.54 16.69 32.93
CA ASP A 388 -36.61 17.20 32.06
C ASP A 388 -36.20 17.46 30.60
N GLY A 389 -35.28 16.65 30.06
CA GLY A 389 -34.85 16.75 28.67
C GLY A 389 -33.72 17.77 28.40
N SER A 390 -33.16 18.39 29.44
CA SER A 390 -32.10 19.39 29.32
C SER A 390 -31.08 19.29 30.46
N TYR A 391 -29.98 20.02 30.34
CA TYR A 391 -29.10 20.25 31.48
C TYR A 391 -29.75 21.19 32.49
N VAL A 392 -29.44 20.96 33.76
CA VAL A 392 -29.68 21.87 34.87
C VAL A 392 -28.33 22.21 35.50
N TYR A 393 -28.01 23.49 35.57
CA TYR A 393 -26.83 23.96 36.28
C TYR A 393 -27.10 23.94 37.79
N LEU A 394 -26.39 23.08 38.52
CA LEU A 394 -26.54 22.91 39.96
C LEU A 394 -25.81 24.00 40.75
N GLY A 395 -24.82 24.63 40.13
CA GLY A 395 -24.05 25.72 40.71
C GLY A 395 -22.55 25.45 40.73
N TYR A 396 -21.85 26.41 41.33
CA TYR A 396 -20.44 26.30 41.67
C TYR A 396 -20.30 25.63 43.04
N VAL A 397 -19.51 24.57 43.13
CA VAL A 397 -19.36 23.77 44.35
C VAL A 397 -17.88 23.47 44.58
N ASN A 398 -17.40 23.71 45.80
CA ASN A 398 -16.06 23.31 46.21
C ASN A 398 -16.13 21.98 46.96
N ILE A 399 -15.98 20.88 46.24
CA ILE A 399 -16.24 19.52 46.74
C ILE A 399 -15.07 19.01 47.58
N LEU A 400 -15.35 18.57 48.81
CA LEU A 400 -14.41 17.82 49.65
C LEU A 400 -14.53 16.31 49.41
N SER A 401 -15.76 15.81 49.36
CA SER A 401 -16.04 14.40 49.14
C SER A 401 -17.42 14.19 48.59
N PHE A 402 -17.54 13.28 47.63
CA PHE A 402 -18.81 12.66 47.30
C PHE A 402 -19.16 11.58 48.33
N CYS A 403 -20.45 11.31 48.48
CA CYS A 403 -20.96 10.24 49.34
C CYS A 403 -21.78 9.24 48.50
N THR A 404 -21.86 7.98 48.95
CA THR A 404 -22.62 6.94 48.23
C THR A 404 -24.15 6.98 48.43
N ASP A 405 -24.66 8.00 49.14
CA ASP A 405 -26.04 8.12 49.61
C ASP A 405 -26.73 9.43 49.17
N SER A 406 -26.42 9.91 47.97
CA SER A 406 -26.95 11.15 47.38
C SER A 406 -26.50 12.44 48.06
N ASN A 407 -25.43 12.40 48.86
CA ASN A 407 -24.87 13.59 49.51
C ASN A 407 -23.49 13.95 48.94
N ILE A 408 -23.16 15.24 49.04
CA ILE A 408 -21.86 15.82 48.73
C ILE A 408 -21.46 16.64 49.95
N ILE A 409 -20.20 16.55 50.34
CA ILE A 409 -19.62 17.42 51.35
C ILE A 409 -18.78 18.45 50.62
N ALA A 410 -19.05 19.72 50.89
CA ALA A 410 -18.42 20.83 50.22
C ALA A 410 -17.96 21.90 51.22
N LEU A 411 -17.08 22.78 50.75
CA LEU A 411 -16.77 24.03 51.42
C LEU A 411 -17.74 25.11 50.92
N PRO A 412 -18.25 25.98 51.81
CA PRO A 412 -19.10 27.10 51.41
C PRO A 412 -18.34 28.03 50.46
N SER A 413 -18.89 28.25 49.27
CA SER A 413 -18.28 29.11 48.27
C SER A 413 -18.61 30.59 48.55
N GLU A 414 -17.98 31.20 49.55
CA GLU A 414 -17.81 32.65 49.56
C GLU A 414 -16.38 32.96 49.08
N PHE A 415 -16.24 33.63 47.94
CA PHE A 415 -14.93 33.90 47.37
C PHE A 415 -14.04 34.70 48.36
N GLY A 416 -12.85 34.16 48.67
CA GLY A 416 -11.77 34.91 49.35
C GLY A 416 -11.66 34.82 50.88
N ARG A 417 -12.14 33.78 51.56
CA ARG A 417 -11.81 33.53 52.98
C ARG A 417 -10.97 32.26 53.17
N ASP A 418 -10.21 32.20 54.27
CA ASP A 418 -9.58 30.97 54.76
C ASP A 418 -10.67 30.12 55.45
N PHE A 419 -10.95 28.92 54.92
CA PHE A 419 -12.15 28.12 55.24
C PHE A 419 -11.88 26.83 56.02
N ALA A 420 -10.72 26.69 56.67
CA ALA A 420 -10.34 25.44 57.36
C ALA A 420 -11.38 24.93 58.39
N GLU A 421 -12.33 25.78 58.83
CA GLU A 421 -13.35 25.46 59.82
C GLU A 421 -14.80 25.68 59.30
N GLU A 422 -15.03 25.70 57.98
CA GLU A 422 -16.37 25.74 57.36
C GLU A 422 -16.70 24.47 56.57
N HIS A 423 -17.86 23.86 56.79
CA HIS A 423 -18.29 22.63 56.07
C HIS A 423 -19.79 22.67 55.78
N VAL A 424 -20.20 22.19 54.61
CA VAL A 424 -21.60 22.00 54.24
C VAL A 424 -21.86 20.58 53.75
N LEU A 425 -22.93 19.98 54.26
CA LEU A 425 -23.51 18.75 53.73
C LEU A 425 -24.65 19.12 52.77
N LEU A 426 -24.44 18.88 51.49
CA LEU A 426 -25.41 19.07 50.42
C LEU A 426 -26.06 17.73 50.06
N ARG A 427 -27.36 17.74 49.83
CA ARG A 427 -28.09 16.59 49.29
C ARG A 427 -28.57 16.89 47.89
N PHE A 428 -28.28 15.97 46.98
CA PHE A 428 -28.85 16.00 45.64
C PHE A 428 -30.31 15.53 45.66
N THR A 429 -31.18 16.28 44.98
CA THR A 429 -32.64 16.02 44.91
C THR A 429 -33.13 15.75 43.49
N GLY A 430 -32.22 15.51 42.55
CA GLY A 430 -32.52 15.26 41.13
C GLY A 430 -32.32 16.48 40.24
N ASN A 431 -32.56 17.70 40.74
CA ASN A 431 -32.37 18.94 39.97
C ASN A 431 -31.77 20.10 40.76
N SER A 432 -31.41 19.87 42.02
CA SER A 432 -30.81 20.88 42.88
C SER A 432 -29.95 20.24 43.97
N LEU A 433 -29.08 21.06 44.56
CA LEU A 433 -28.30 20.72 45.75
C LEU A 433 -28.89 21.48 46.95
N GLU A 434 -29.43 20.74 47.91
CA GLU A 434 -30.02 21.31 49.12
C GLU A 434 -29.07 21.21 50.30
N GLN A 435 -28.86 22.32 51.02
CA GLN A 435 -28.16 22.31 52.31
C GLN A 435 -28.94 21.49 53.34
N LYS A 436 -28.31 20.44 53.88
CA LYS A 436 -28.83 19.65 55.00
C LYS A 436 -28.22 20.03 56.33
N LYS A 437 -26.94 20.38 56.32
CA LYS A 437 -26.20 20.78 57.52
C LYS A 437 -25.09 21.73 57.16
N TYR A 438 -24.86 22.72 58.00
CA TYR A 438 -23.82 23.74 57.80
C TYR A 438 -23.12 24.04 59.11
N THR A 439 -21.80 24.13 59.06
CA THR A 439 -20.98 24.57 60.19
C THR A 439 -19.99 25.64 59.74
N LYS A 440 -19.84 26.71 60.51
CA LYS A 440 -18.86 27.77 60.30
C LYS A 440 -18.27 28.25 61.60
N LYS A 441 -16.97 28.53 61.60
CA LYS A 441 -16.34 29.32 62.65
C LYS A 441 -15.90 30.67 62.07
N ASP A 442 -16.31 31.75 62.72
CA ASP A 442 -15.97 33.12 62.35
C ASP A 442 -15.32 33.83 63.55
N GLY A 443 -14.00 33.80 63.60
CA GLY A 443 -13.24 34.26 64.76
C GLY A 443 -13.48 33.39 66.00
N GLU A 444 -14.10 33.97 67.04
CA GLU A 444 -14.48 33.27 68.28
C GLU A 444 -15.94 32.76 68.26
N THR A 445 -16.68 33.02 67.18
CA THR A 445 -18.09 32.65 67.05
C THR A 445 -18.23 31.34 66.29
N TYR A 446 -19.04 30.42 66.82
CA TYR A 446 -19.37 29.15 66.17
C TYR A 446 -20.81 29.15 65.66
N ILE A 447 -21.03 28.72 64.42
CA ILE A 447 -22.32 28.73 63.74
C ILE A 447 -22.65 27.32 63.27
N VAL A 448 -23.88 26.87 63.56
CA VAL A 448 -24.48 25.66 62.99
C VAL A 448 -25.86 26.01 62.43
N ASP A 449 -26.10 25.71 61.16
CA ASP A 449 -27.40 25.96 60.48
C ASP A 449 -27.95 27.39 60.69
N ASN A 450 -27.07 28.39 60.57
CA ASN A 450 -27.34 29.82 60.76
C ASN A 450 -27.68 30.25 62.20
N ALA A 451 -27.41 29.40 63.20
CA ALA A 451 -27.51 29.73 64.62
C ALA A 451 -26.13 29.75 65.28
N GLU A 452 -25.88 30.74 66.14
CA GLU A 452 -24.70 30.75 67.01
C GLU A 452 -24.82 29.66 68.07
N VAL A 453 -23.77 28.88 68.25
CA VAL A 453 -23.72 27.72 69.15
C VAL A 453 -22.44 27.72 70.00
N THR A 454 -22.37 26.80 70.96
CA THR A 454 -21.13 26.56 71.71
C THR A 454 -20.08 25.80 70.89
N ASP A 455 -18.80 25.92 71.28
CA ASP A 455 -17.69 25.15 70.69
C ASP A 455 -17.96 23.63 70.66
N ALA A 456 -18.53 23.08 71.74
CA ALA A 456 -18.85 21.66 71.81
C ALA A 456 -19.95 21.23 70.81
N GLU A 457 -20.98 22.07 70.62
CA GLU A 457 -22.05 21.83 69.64
C GLU A 457 -21.52 21.94 68.21
N PHE A 458 -20.65 22.91 67.94
CA PHE A 458 -19.97 23.05 66.66
C PHE A 458 -19.09 21.86 66.34
N LEU A 459 -18.21 21.45 67.26
CA LEU A 459 -17.31 20.32 67.05
C LEU A 459 -18.11 19.02 66.83
N THR A 460 -19.21 18.84 67.56
CA THR A 460 -20.13 17.70 67.35
C THR A 460 -20.77 17.76 65.96
N ALA A 461 -21.22 18.94 65.53
CA ALA A 461 -21.86 19.13 64.23
C ALA A 461 -20.88 18.88 63.08
N GLN A 462 -19.68 19.45 63.16
CA GLN A 462 -18.60 19.32 62.18
C GLN A 462 -18.10 17.88 62.10
N THR A 463 -17.84 17.25 63.24
CA THR A 463 -17.44 15.82 63.31
C THR A 463 -18.50 14.94 62.64
N SER A 464 -19.78 15.22 62.85
CA SER A 464 -20.85 14.47 62.19
C SER A 464 -20.90 14.65 60.67
N ILE A 465 -20.48 15.79 60.10
CA ILE A 465 -20.36 15.96 58.64
C ILE A 465 -19.16 15.16 58.13
N VAL A 466 -18.00 15.28 58.79
CA VAL A 466 -16.77 14.60 58.39
C VAL A 466 -16.88 13.08 58.53
N ASP A 467 -17.50 12.60 59.61
CA ASP A 467 -17.78 11.17 59.81
C ASP A 467 -18.74 10.61 58.77
N HIS A 468 -19.69 11.42 58.28
CA HIS A 468 -20.55 11.03 57.17
C HIS A 468 -19.71 10.76 55.91
N ALA A 469 -18.75 11.65 55.61
CA ALA A 469 -17.79 11.48 54.51
C ALA A 469 -17.03 10.17 54.64
N ASN A 470 -16.39 9.95 55.80
CA ASN A 470 -15.51 8.80 56.03
C ASN A 470 -16.26 7.46 55.91
N ASN A 471 -17.52 7.42 56.31
CA ASN A 471 -18.34 6.21 56.22
C ASN A 471 -18.94 5.98 54.82
N GLN A 472 -19.03 7.02 53.99
CA GLN A 472 -19.71 6.99 52.70
C GLN A 472 -18.79 7.33 51.51
N ARG A 473 -17.47 7.35 51.71
CA ARG A 473 -16.51 7.74 50.67
C ARG A 473 -16.48 6.70 49.54
N PRO A 474 -16.57 7.11 48.27
CA PRO A 474 -16.41 6.20 47.14
C PRO A 474 -14.97 5.71 47.02
N SER A 475 -14.80 4.53 46.43
CA SER A 475 -13.52 3.81 46.40
C SER A 475 -12.47 4.45 45.50
N ILE A 476 -12.87 4.96 44.31
CA ILE A 476 -12.01 5.63 43.32
C ILE A 476 -12.92 6.53 42.47
N MET A 477 -12.45 7.72 42.10
CA MET A 477 -13.08 8.57 41.08
C MET A 477 -12.07 8.89 39.99
N ASP A 478 -12.36 8.44 38.78
CA ASP A 478 -11.55 8.74 37.61
C ASP A 478 -12.13 9.94 36.88
N TYR A 479 -11.26 10.89 36.53
CA TYR A 479 -11.57 12.05 35.72
C TYR A 479 -10.69 12.04 34.46
N VAL A 480 -11.08 12.80 33.45
CA VAL A 480 -10.33 12.94 32.19
C VAL A 480 -10.07 14.40 31.86
N ASP A 481 -9.07 14.63 31.00
CA ASP A 481 -8.91 15.93 30.34
C ASP A 481 -10.17 16.21 29.50
N ILE A 482 -10.65 17.46 29.54
CA ILE A 482 -11.86 17.85 28.83
C ILE A 482 -11.73 17.67 27.31
N SER A 483 -10.52 17.53 26.75
CA SER A 483 -10.32 17.18 25.34
C SER A 483 -10.66 15.73 24.99
N ASP A 484 -10.69 14.82 25.97
CA ASP A 484 -11.07 13.41 25.82
C ASP A 484 -12.56 13.16 26.12
N TYR A 485 -13.37 14.24 26.20
CA TYR A 485 -14.76 14.20 26.65
C TYR A 485 -15.65 13.20 25.90
N GLU A 486 -15.48 13.05 24.59
CA GLU A 486 -16.36 12.21 23.78
C GLU A 486 -16.28 10.74 24.19
N SER A 487 -15.06 10.21 24.31
CA SER A 487 -14.86 8.81 24.68
C SER A 487 -15.28 8.55 26.12
N TYR A 488 -15.03 9.49 27.02
CA TYR A 488 -15.39 9.36 28.43
C TYR A 488 -16.89 9.39 28.67
N ILE A 489 -17.62 10.31 28.02
CA ILE A 489 -19.08 10.41 28.16
C ILE A 489 -19.78 9.19 27.56
N LEU A 490 -19.34 8.72 26.38
CA LEU A 490 -19.98 7.59 25.69
C LEU A 490 -19.72 6.23 26.35
N ALA A 491 -18.65 6.10 27.14
CA ALA A 491 -18.28 4.85 27.81
C ALA A 491 -18.83 4.71 29.23
N TYR A 492 -19.37 5.79 29.81
CA TYR A 492 -20.01 5.81 31.13
C TYR A 492 -21.42 5.21 31.06
#